data_AF-A0A0Q7CHF2-F1
#
_entry.id   AF-A0A0Q7CHF2-F1
#
_cell.length_a   1.000
_cell.length_b   1.000
_cell.length_c   1.000
_cell.angle_alpha   90.00
_cell.angle_beta   90.00
_cell.angle_gamma   90.00
#
_symmetry.space_group_name_H-M   'P 1'
#
loop_
_entity.id
_entity.type
_entity.pdbx_description
1 polymer ?
#
loop_
_entity_poly.entity_id
_entity_poly.type
_entity_poly.pdbx_seq_one_letter_code
_entity_poly.pdbx_strand_id
1 'polypeptide(L)'
;MKSTTRPMIFALLAIGGLTATGIASAASPRGAVPPGIYQQELSVCGHNQQDRAACIREAGAARQEAARGGLTSAPDYRANALARCGLQQQPDDRSACEARVLGNSGNSRASVDGSVMGGGVIRESVTTIVMPAPTMAPEPMPMPAPMPAPMPMPRPMPAPLR
;
A
#
# COMPACT_ATOMS: atom_id res chain seq x y z
N MET A 1 -9.91 63.81 37.31
CA MET A 1 -9.80 64.23 35.89
C MET A 1 -8.36 64.64 35.66
N LYS A 2 -7.53 63.78 35.07
CA LYS A 2 -6.11 64.09 34.80
C LYS A 2 -5.80 63.69 33.37
N SER A 3 -5.35 64.69 32.62
CA SER A 3 -5.25 64.72 31.16
C SER A 3 -4.24 63.71 30.62
N THR A 4 -4.65 63.03 29.56
CA THR A 4 -3.84 62.24 28.63
C THR A 4 -2.97 63.17 27.77
N THR A 5 -1.73 62.75 27.43
CA THR A 5 -1.20 62.66 26.05
C THR A 5 0.26 62.20 26.04
N ARG A 6 0.51 61.17 25.22
CA ARG A 6 1.82 60.55 24.93
C ARG A 6 2.71 61.48 24.11
N PRO A 7 4.03 61.20 24.08
CA PRO A 7 4.69 61.19 22.78
C PRO A 7 5.46 59.90 22.50
N MET A 8 5.33 59.55 21.24
CA MET A 8 5.95 58.51 20.43
C MET A 8 7.45 58.78 20.27
N ILE A 9 8.31 57.81 20.59
CA ILE A 9 9.69 57.78 20.09
C ILE A 9 9.94 56.40 19.49
N PHE A 10 10.04 56.38 18.16
CA PHE A 10 10.46 55.26 17.35
C PHE A 10 11.94 54.94 17.66
N ALA A 11 12.20 53.73 18.17
CA ALA A 11 13.55 53.20 18.27
C ALA A 11 13.85 52.32 17.05
N LEU A 12 14.83 52.76 16.26
CA LEU A 12 15.35 52.15 15.05
C LEU A 12 16.06 50.81 15.33
N LEU A 13 15.85 49.88 14.39
CA LEU A 13 16.58 48.65 14.11
C LEU A 13 18.11 48.84 14.15
N ALA A 14 18.83 47.88 14.76
CA ALA A 14 19.91 47.11 14.13
C ALA A 14 20.71 46.32 15.19
N ILE A 15 20.46 45.01 15.32
CA ILE A 15 21.47 44.07 15.82
C ILE A 15 21.46 42.87 14.87
N GLY A 16 22.46 42.86 13.99
CA GLY A 16 22.84 41.68 13.21
C GLY A 16 23.60 40.69 14.10
N GLY A 17 23.38 39.41 13.82
CA GLY A 17 24.06 38.32 14.52
C GLY A 17 23.34 37.00 14.26
N LEU A 18 23.34 36.54 13.00
CA LEU A 18 22.97 35.17 12.66
C LEU A 18 24.05 34.22 13.21
N THR A 19 23.89 33.79 14.46
CA THR A 19 24.58 32.59 14.95
C THR A 19 23.85 31.38 14.37
N ALA A 20 24.46 30.72 13.39
CA ALA A 20 24.03 29.41 12.93
C ALA A 20 24.29 28.38 14.05
N THR A 21 23.36 28.25 14.98
CA THR A 21 23.29 27.07 15.84
C THR A 21 22.81 25.91 14.97
N GLY A 22 23.74 25.02 14.63
CA GLY A 22 23.39 23.72 14.08
C GLY A 22 22.46 23.02 15.07
N ILE A 23 21.19 22.86 14.70
CA ILE A 23 20.25 22.05 15.45
C ILE A 23 20.66 20.60 15.17
N ALA A 24 21.58 20.08 15.98
CA ALA A 24 21.74 18.64 16.10
C ALA A 24 20.40 18.12 16.63
N SER A 25 19.59 17.53 15.76
CA SER A 25 18.46 16.71 16.17
C SER A 25 19.00 15.61 17.06
N ALA A 26 18.93 15.81 18.38
CA ALA A 26 19.14 14.74 19.34
C ALA A 26 18.00 13.74 19.10
N ALA A 27 18.31 12.64 18.41
CA ALA A 27 17.46 11.46 18.44
C ALA A 27 17.22 11.15 19.91
N SER A 28 15.97 11.26 20.36
CA SER A 28 15.58 10.95 21.74
C SER A 28 16.19 9.60 22.14
N PRO A 29 16.75 9.47 23.36
CA PRO A 29 17.27 8.20 23.81
C PRO A 29 16.17 7.16 23.65
N ARG A 30 16.48 6.09 22.91
CA ARG A 30 15.63 4.91 22.75
C ARG A 30 15.35 4.37 24.16
N GLY A 31 14.22 4.74 24.75
CA GLY A 31 13.83 4.36 26.12
C GLY A 31 13.26 5.47 26.99
N ALA A 32 13.38 6.75 26.63
CA ALA A 32 12.68 7.81 27.34
C ALA A 32 11.23 7.89 26.86
N VAL A 33 10.29 7.33 27.64
CA VAL A 33 8.85 7.51 27.40
C VAL A 33 8.52 9.00 27.50
N PRO A 34 7.98 9.64 26.44
CA PRO A 34 7.54 11.02 26.52
C PRO A 34 6.54 11.21 27.68
N PRO A 35 6.65 12.28 28.48
CA PRO A 35 5.61 12.58 29.46
C PRO A 35 4.28 12.75 28.73
N GLY A 36 3.26 11.97 29.12
CA GLY A 36 1.92 12.04 28.52
C GLY A 36 1.42 10.81 27.78
N ILE A 37 2.27 9.80 27.49
CA ILE A 37 1.83 8.58 26.77
C ILE A 37 0.69 7.86 27.49
N TYR A 38 0.79 7.74 28.82
CA TYR A 38 -0.27 7.08 29.59
C TYR A 38 -1.61 7.85 29.54
N GLN A 39 -1.58 9.18 29.62
CA GLN A 39 -2.79 9.99 29.50
C GLN A 39 -3.41 9.84 28.10
N GLN A 40 -2.58 9.75 27.07
CA GLN A 40 -3.02 9.45 25.71
C GLN A 40 -3.65 8.06 25.59
N GLU A 41 -3.05 7.02 26.18
CA GLU A 41 -3.61 5.66 26.19
C GLU A 41 -4.97 5.60 26.89
N LEU A 42 -5.11 6.30 28.03
CA LEU A 42 -6.39 6.40 28.73
C LEU A 42 -7.47 7.10 27.90
N SER A 43 -7.11 8.05 27.04
CA SER A 43 -8.06 8.76 26.18
C SER A 43 -8.69 7.85 25.13
N VAL A 44 -8.05 6.72 24.79
CA VAL A 44 -8.57 5.72 23.84
C VAL A 44 -9.47 4.69 24.54
N CYS A 45 -9.34 4.53 25.86
CA CYS A 45 -10.11 3.54 26.61
C CYS A 45 -11.62 3.85 26.58
N GLY A 46 -12.39 2.92 26.01
CA GLY A 46 -13.85 3.01 25.89
C GLY A 46 -14.36 3.47 24.53
N HIS A 47 -13.47 3.68 23.55
CA HIS A 47 -13.85 4.09 22.20
C HIS A 47 -14.24 2.93 21.26
N ASN A 48 -14.32 1.67 21.75
CA ASN A 48 -14.58 0.46 20.95
C ASN A 48 -15.31 -0.62 21.78
N GLN A 49 -15.53 -1.81 21.19
CA GLN A 49 -15.97 -3.07 21.86
C GLN A 49 -14.90 -3.64 22.83
N GLN A 50 -14.15 -2.76 23.51
CA GLN A 50 -13.10 -3.08 24.45
C GLN A 50 -13.62 -2.88 25.88
N ASP A 51 -13.32 -3.81 26.79
CA ASP A 51 -13.59 -3.62 28.21
C ASP A 51 -12.73 -2.45 28.75
N ARG A 52 -13.40 -1.38 29.20
CA ARG A 52 -12.73 -0.17 29.67
C ARG A 52 -11.86 -0.41 30.90
N ALA A 53 -12.29 -1.28 31.81
CA ALA A 53 -11.52 -1.58 33.01
C ALA A 53 -10.26 -2.38 32.66
N ALA A 54 -10.34 -3.33 31.72
CA ALA A 54 -9.20 -4.02 31.15
C ALA A 54 -8.24 -3.05 30.48
N CYS A 55 -8.73 -2.15 29.63
CA CYS A 55 -7.91 -1.12 28.98
C CYS A 55 -7.04 -0.33 29.96
N ILE A 56 -7.66 0.17 31.04
CA ILE A 56 -6.96 0.97 32.07
C ILE A 56 -5.93 0.12 32.81
N ARG A 57 -6.23 -1.16 33.09
CA ARG A 57 -5.26 -2.09 33.71
C ARG A 57 -4.08 -2.37 32.80
N GLU A 58 -4.31 -2.64 31.52
CA GLU A 58 -3.24 -2.90 30.54
C GLU A 58 -2.33 -1.68 30.33
N ALA A 59 -2.91 -0.47 30.21
CA ALA A 59 -2.14 0.77 30.14
C ALA A 59 -1.30 0.99 31.42
N GLY A 60 -1.84 0.63 32.59
CA GLY A 60 -1.12 0.67 33.86
C GLY A 60 0.06 -0.30 33.92
N ALA A 61 -0.16 -1.53 33.48
CA ALA A 61 0.87 -2.56 33.39
C ALA A 61 1.99 -2.15 32.42
N ALA A 62 1.63 -1.64 31.23
CA ALA A 62 2.59 -1.14 30.25
C ALA A 62 3.46 -0.01 30.81
N ARG A 63 2.85 0.96 31.52
CA ARG A 63 3.59 2.03 32.21
C ARG A 63 4.55 1.47 33.27
N GLN A 64 4.11 0.51 34.07
CA GLN A 64 4.93 -0.08 35.12
C GLN A 64 6.16 -0.79 34.54
N GLU A 65 5.99 -1.55 33.46
CA GLU A 65 7.09 -2.20 32.76
C GLU A 65 8.01 -1.19 32.09
N ALA A 66 7.46 -0.11 31.51
CA ALA A 66 8.25 1.00 30.99
C ALA A 66 9.12 1.65 32.07
N ALA A 67 8.56 1.91 33.26
CA ALA A 67 9.30 2.48 34.38
C ALA A 67 10.41 1.56 34.90
N ARG A 68 10.25 0.24 34.74
CA ARG A 68 11.25 -0.78 35.09
C ARG A 68 12.24 -1.05 33.96
N GLY A 69 12.09 -0.42 32.80
CA GLY A 69 12.91 -0.67 31.61
C GLY A 69 12.68 -2.03 30.96
N GLY A 70 11.55 -2.69 31.25
CA GLY A 70 11.20 -4.02 30.75
C GLY A 70 10.59 -4.04 29.36
N LEU A 71 10.37 -2.86 28.74
CA LEU A 71 9.84 -2.79 27.38
C LEU A 71 10.86 -3.31 26.38
N THR A 72 10.55 -4.44 25.77
CA THR A 72 11.30 -4.97 24.62
C THR A 72 10.56 -4.63 23.34
N SER A 73 11.32 -4.34 22.28
CA SER A 73 10.75 -4.35 20.94
C SER A 73 10.67 -5.80 20.48
N ALA A 74 9.58 -6.19 19.80
CA ALA A 74 9.52 -7.52 19.22
C ALA A 74 10.66 -7.67 18.18
N PRO A 75 11.25 -8.87 18.04
CA PRO A 75 12.29 -9.14 17.05
C PRO A 75 11.77 -8.93 15.63
N ASP A 76 12.69 -8.94 14.65
CA ASP A 76 12.48 -8.67 13.22
C ASP A 76 11.06 -9.04 12.71
N TYR A 77 10.19 -8.03 12.71
CA TYR A 77 8.79 -8.17 12.30
C TYR A 77 8.65 -8.70 10.88
N ARG A 78 9.64 -8.41 10.01
CA ARG A 78 9.63 -8.85 8.62
C ARG A 78 9.97 -10.33 8.53
N ALA A 79 10.98 -10.80 9.25
CA ALA A 79 11.32 -12.22 9.32
C ALA A 79 10.14 -13.06 9.85
N ASN A 80 9.48 -12.59 10.91
CA ASN A 80 8.28 -13.24 11.46
C ASN A 80 7.12 -13.27 10.44
N ALA A 81 6.90 -12.18 9.71
CA ALA A 81 5.88 -12.13 8.67
C ALA A 81 6.17 -13.12 7.53
N LEU A 82 7.44 -13.23 7.08
CA LEU A 82 7.84 -14.19 6.05
C LEU A 82 7.73 -15.64 6.54
N ALA A 83 8.08 -15.92 7.79
CA ALA A 83 7.90 -17.24 8.39
C ALA A 83 6.42 -17.68 8.34
N ARG A 84 5.49 -16.75 8.58
CA ARG A 84 4.05 -17.00 8.43
C ARG A 84 3.64 -17.27 6.99
N CYS A 85 4.24 -16.60 6.01
CA CYS A 85 3.98 -16.89 4.59
C CYS A 85 4.42 -18.31 4.21
N GLY A 86 5.44 -18.88 4.87
CA GLY A 86 5.88 -20.26 4.67
C GLY A 86 4.85 -21.34 5.02
N LEU A 87 3.77 -20.99 5.73
CA LEU A 87 2.67 -21.91 6.07
C LEU A 87 1.65 -22.08 4.93
N GLN A 88 1.74 -21.26 3.87
CA GLN A 88 0.84 -21.36 2.74
C GLN A 88 1.14 -22.62 1.92
N GLN A 89 0.12 -23.44 1.68
CA GLN A 89 0.27 -24.73 1.01
C GLN A 89 0.41 -24.57 -0.51
N GLN A 90 -0.32 -23.61 -1.10
CA GLN A 90 -0.25 -23.34 -2.52
C GLN A 90 0.94 -22.41 -2.84
N PRO A 91 1.75 -22.73 -3.88
CA PRO A 91 2.89 -21.88 -4.26
C PRO A 91 2.48 -20.44 -4.60
N ASP A 92 1.33 -20.27 -5.27
CA ASP A 92 0.82 -18.95 -5.66
C ASP A 92 0.45 -18.11 -4.42
N ASP A 93 -0.25 -18.69 -3.45
CA ASP A 93 -0.62 -18.01 -2.20
C ASP A 93 0.61 -17.61 -1.38
N ARG A 94 1.62 -18.48 -1.34
CA ARG A 94 2.89 -18.18 -0.69
C ARG A 94 3.57 -16.99 -1.34
N SER A 95 3.71 -17.02 -2.67
CA SER A 95 4.37 -15.93 -3.41
C SER A 95 3.62 -14.60 -3.28
N ALA A 96 2.28 -14.63 -3.28
CA ALA A 96 1.44 -13.44 -3.07
C ALA A 96 1.57 -12.88 -1.64
N CYS A 97 1.62 -13.76 -0.62
CA CYS A 97 1.88 -13.36 0.76
C CYS A 97 3.24 -12.67 0.90
N GLU A 98 4.30 -13.29 0.36
CA GLU A 98 5.66 -12.74 0.39
C GLU A 98 5.73 -11.40 -0.35
N ALA A 99 5.08 -11.26 -1.50
CA ALA A 99 4.98 -10.01 -2.24
C ALA A 99 4.34 -8.88 -1.41
N ARG A 100 3.29 -9.18 -0.65
CA ARG A 100 2.64 -8.22 0.25
C ARG A 100 3.54 -7.80 1.40
N VAL A 101 4.31 -8.73 1.97
CA VAL A 101 5.25 -8.47 3.06
C VAL A 101 6.45 -7.64 2.60
N LEU A 102 7.01 -7.97 1.43
CA LEU A 102 8.19 -7.32 0.87
C LEU A 102 7.89 -5.98 0.20
N GLY A 103 6.63 -5.72 -0.15
CA GLY A 103 6.18 -4.48 -0.77
C GLY A 103 6.29 -4.47 -2.30
N ASN A 104 7.07 -5.37 -2.90
CA ASN A 104 7.14 -5.54 -4.34
C ASN A 104 7.73 -6.92 -4.69
N SER A 105 7.11 -7.67 -5.60
CA SER A 105 7.67 -8.92 -6.14
C SER A 105 7.09 -9.22 -7.51
N GLY A 106 7.95 -9.40 -8.53
CA GLY A 106 7.53 -9.66 -9.91
C GLY A 106 6.58 -8.58 -10.47
N ASN A 107 5.37 -8.99 -10.85
CA ASN A 107 4.27 -8.15 -11.35
C ASN A 107 3.38 -7.56 -10.25
N SER A 108 3.77 -7.73 -8.98
CA SER A 108 2.97 -7.29 -7.83
C SER A 108 3.60 -6.09 -7.15
N ARG A 109 2.78 -5.07 -6.87
CA ARG A 109 3.14 -3.90 -6.06
C ARG A 109 2.30 -3.85 -4.81
N ALA A 110 2.92 -3.59 -3.66
CA ALA A 110 2.24 -3.46 -2.39
C ALA A 110 2.47 -2.09 -1.75
N SER A 111 1.38 -1.47 -1.31
CA SER A 111 1.39 -0.17 -0.62
C SER A 111 0.82 -0.31 0.78
N VAL A 112 1.26 0.56 1.69
CA VAL A 112 0.70 0.63 3.05
C VAL A 112 -0.54 1.52 2.99
N ASP A 113 -1.69 0.94 3.28
CA ASP A 113 -2.99 1.63 3.25
C ASP A 113 -3.31 2.30 4.60
N GLY A 114 -2.72 1.81 5.69
CA GLY A 114 -2.87 2.44 7.00
C GLY A 114 -2.27 1.67 8.15
N SER A 115 -2.54 2.15 9.36
CA SER A 115 -2.13 1.54 10.63
C SER A 115 -3.36 1.37 11.52
N VAL A 116 -3.47 0.24 12.21
CA VAL A 116 -4.56 -0.01 13.15
C VAL A 116 -4.22 0.48 14.55
N MET A 117 -5.24 0.72 15.37
CA MET A 117 -5.08 1.17 16.77
C MET A 117 -4.16 0.26 17.61
N GLY A 118 -4.12 -1.04 17.31
CA GLY A 118 -3.23 -2.01 17.95
C GLY A 118 -1.80 -2.06 17.41
N GLY A 119 -1.38 -1.10 16.56
CA GLY A 119 -0.01 -1.03 16.03
C GLY A 119 0.27 -1.93 14.81
N GLY A 120 -0.74 -2.59 14.26
CA GLY A 120 -0.61 -3.36 13.01
C GLY A 120 -0.59 -2.47 11.77
N VAL A 121 0.11 -2.90 10.72
CA VAL A 121 0.19 -2.20 9.43
C VAL A 121 -0.66 -2.94 8.40
N ILE A 122 -1.56 -2.22 7.72
CA ILE A 122 -2.39 -2.77 6.63
C ILE A 122 -1.66 -2.56 5.31
N ARG A 123 -1.57 -3.63 4.52
CA ARG A 123 -0.89 -3.63 3.22
C ARG A 123 -1.82 -4.19 2.16
N GLU A 124 -1.96 -3.46 1.06
CA GLU A 124 -2.64 -3.92 -0.13
C GLU A 124 -1.60 -4.34 -1.16
N SER A 125 -1.82 -5.46 -1.85
CA SER A 125 -0.96 -5.96 -2.93
C SER A 125 -1.78 -6.14 -4.20
N VAL A 126 -1.44 -5.43 -5.27
CA VAL A 126 -2.09 -5.54 -6.58
C VAL A 126 -1.19 -6.32 -7.52
N THR A 127 -1.71 -7.40 -8.08
CA THR A 127 -1.02 -8.28 -9.04
C THR A 127 -1.63 -8.09 -10.43
N THR A 128 -0.84 -7.61 -11.39
CA THR A 128 -1.32 -7.44 -12.77
C THR A 128 -1.15 -8.74 -13.55
N ILE A 129 -2.26 -9.33 -14.00
CA ILE A 129 -2.28 -10.54 -14.82
C ILE A 129 -2.30 -10.11 -16.29
N VAL A 130 -1.27 -10.48 -17.05
CA VAL A 130 -1.25 -10.26 -18.50
C VAL A 130 -1.97 -11.44 -19.15
N MET A 131 -3.17 -11.20 -19.66
CA MET A 131 -3.90 -12.21 -20.42
C MET A 131 -3.31 -12.27 -21.84
N PRO A 132 -2.90 -13.44 -22.36
CA PRO A 132 -2.44 -13.54 -23.73
C PRO A 132 -3.55 -13.10 -24.68
N ALA A 133 -3.19 -12.35 -25.72
CA ALA A 133 -4.15 -11.97 -26.75
C ALA A 133 -4.81 -13.23 -27.32
N PRO A 134 -6.14 -13.24 -27.54
CA PRO A 134 -6.78 -14.35 -28.20
C PRO A 134 -6.09 -14.55 -29.54
N THR A 135 -5.54 -15.75 -29.76
CA THR A 135 -5.00 -16.13 -31.07
C THR A 135 -6.15 -15.95 -32.05
N MET A 136 -6.06 -14.93 -32.92
CA MET A 136 -7.05 -14.75 -33.97
C MET A 136 -7.12 -16.06 -34.74
N ALA A 137 -8.30 -16.67 -34.82
CA ALA A 137 -8.51 -17.83 -35.66
C ALA A 137 -8.02 -17.47 -37.08
N PRO A 138 -7.25 -18.35 -37.74
CA PRO A 138 -6.83 -18.09 -39.10
C PRO A 138 -8.07 -17.81 -39.96
N GLU A 139 -8.01 -16.75 -40.77
CA GLU A 139 -9.10 -16.42 -41.69
C GLU A 139 -9.43 -17.65 -42.55
N PRO A 140 -10.73 -17.93 -42.81
CA PRO A 140 -11.10 -19.02 -43.69
C PRO A 140 -10.41 -18.82 -45.04
N MET A 141 -9.60 -19.80 -45.46
CA MET A 141 -8.95 -19.75 -46.78
C MET A 141 -10.03 -19.55 -47.86
N PRO A 142 -9.77 -18.70 -48.87
CA PRO A 142 -10.72 -18.52 -49.97
C PRO A 142 -10.96 -19.87 -50.64
N MET A 143 -12.23 -20.29 -50.70
CA MET A 143 -12.62 -21.51 -51.39
C MET A 143 -12.21 -21.41 -52.87
N PRO A 144 -11.66 -22.48 -53.48
CA PRO A 144 -11.33 -22.47 -54.90
C PRO A 144 -12.60 -22.20 -55.72
N ALA A 145 -12.46 -21.31 -56.71
CA ALA A 145 -13.56 -20.92 -57.58
C ALA A 145 -14.17 -22.15 -58.28
N PRO A 146 -15.51 -22.21 -58.44
CA PRO A 146 -16.17 -23.30 -59.16
C PRO A 146 -15.63 -23.37 -60.58
N MET A 147 -15.27 -24.58 -61.03
CA MET A 147 -14.77 -24.80 -62.39
C MET A 147 -15.81 -24.35 -63.42
N PRO A 148 -15.39 -23.74 -64.55
CA PRO A 148 -16.31 -23.33 -65.59
C PRO A 148 -17.05 -24.54 -66.17
N ALA A 149 -18.37 -24.39 -66.34
CA ALA A 149 -19.22 -25.43 -66.91
C ALA A 149 -18.75 -25.79 -68.34
N PRO A 150 -18.84 -27.08 -68.73
CA PRO A 150 -18.47 -27.50 -70.08
C PRO A 150 -19.33 -26.80 -71.13
N MET A 151 -18.68 -26.32 -72.19
CA MET A 151 -19.38 -25.62 -73.27
C MET A 151 -20.39 -26.54 -73.98
N PRO A 152 -21.55 -26.02 -74.43
CA PRO A 152 -22.52 -26.81 -75.18
C PRO A 152 -21.92 -27.27 -76.50
N MET A 153 -22.02 -28.57 -76.80
CA MET A 153 -21.62 -29.10 -78.10
C MET A 153 -22.51 -28.54 -79.22
N PRO A 154 -21.96 -28.24 -80.41
CA PRO A 154 -22.75 -27.81 -81.55
C PRO A 154 -23.73 -28.90 -81.98
N ARG A 155 -24.99 -28.52 -82.21
CA ARG A 155 -26.02 -29.45 -82.69
C ARG A 155 -25.68 -29.89 -84.12
N PRO A 156 -25.89 -31.17 -84.48
CA PRO A 156 -25.74 -31.63 -85.86
C PRO A 156 -26.70 -30.88 -86.79
N MET A 157 -26.18 -30.41 -87.92
CA MET A 157 -27.02 -29.81 -88.96
C MET A 157 -27.96 -30.87 -89.55
N PRO A 158 -29.22 -30.53 -89.85
CA PRO A 158 -30.12 -31.47 -90.49
C PRO A 158 -29.68 -31.75 -91.94
N ALA A 159 -29.72 -33.02 -92.33
CA ALA A 159 -29.41 -33.46 -93.68
C ALA A 159 -30.45 -32.93 -94.69
N PRO A 160 -30.05 -32.62 -95.93
CA PRO A 160 -30.97 -32.16 -96.96
C PRO A 160 -31.93 -33.28 -97.36
N LEU A 161 -33.22 -32.95 -97.39
CA LEU A 161 -34.27 -33.81 -97.94
C LEU A 161 -34.08 -33.90 -99.47
N ARG A 162 -34.13 -35.12 -100.00
CA ARG A 162 -34.30 -35.40 -101.43
C ARG A 162 -35.78 -35.62 -101.73
#